data_AF-A0A6L5GU53-F1
#
_entry.id   AF-A0A6L5GU53-F1
#
_cell.length_a   1.000
_cell.length_b   1.000
_cell.length_c   1.000
_cell.angle_alpha   90.00
_cell.angle_beta   90.00
_cell.angle_gamma   90.00
#
_symmetry.space_group_name_H-M   'P 1'
#
loop_
_entity.id
_entity.type
_entity.pdbx_description
1 polymer ?
#
loop_
_entity_poly.entity_id
_entity_poly.type
_entity_poly.pdbx_seq_one_letter_code
_entity_poly.pdbx_strand_id
1 'polypeptide(L)'
;MRHRLQLKQTKIQSQRGMTLIELLVTLAIIGLAAGLLPSFAAISTKIPKAGSARSHVQEFRHVHLFIEKTIRSADTVVIDGDDVYVQDMETPLYYDLYTLRQETHILYRDKYYNNFVPLDNGSRSQLDAEVVDFELAPEWQGDTPNGRFRLKMQYAGDPNVYETEIYAPKHAQSVTVRTP
;
A
#
# COMPACT_ATOMS: atom_id res chain seq x y z
N MET A 1 -2.30 73.86 6.22
CA MET A 1 -1.66 72.76 5.48
C MET A 1 -2.72 72.04 4.66
N ARG A 2 -2.49 71.89 3.34
CA ARG A 2 -3.47 71.42 2.35
C ARG A 2 -3.55 69.89 2.35
N HIS A 3 -4.73 69.31 2.58
CA HIS A 3 -5.01 67.91 2.26
C HIS A 3 -5.79 67.84 0.93
N ARG A 4 -5.15 67.29 -0.10
CA ARG A 4 -5.84 66.72 -1.28
C ARG A 4 -6.12 65.25 -0.95
N LEU A 5 -7.37 64.81 -1.02
CA LEU A 5 -7.73 63.40 -1.14
C LEU A 5 -8.75 63.23 -2.26
N GLN A 6 -8.42 62.27 -3.11
CA GLN A 6 -8.99 61.99 -4.41
C GLN A 6 -10.42 61.43 -4.29
N LEU A 7 -11.33 61.89 -5.15
CA LEU A 7 -12.64 61.27 -5.33
C LEU A 7 -12.45 59.90 -5.98
N LYS A 8 -12.78 58.85 -5.22
CA LYS A 8 -12.81 57.46 -5.65
C LYS A 8 -13.94 57.29 -6.66
N GLN A 9 -13.61 56.98 -7.92
CA GLN A 9 -14.58 56.73 -8.97
C GLN A 9 -15.46 55.52 -8.62
N THR A 10 -16.76 55.74 -8.49
CA THR A 10 -17.76 54.68 -8.38
C THR A 10 -17.97 54.03 -9.76
N LYS A 11 -17.65 52.74 -9.85
CA LYS A 11 -17.92 51.92 -11.03
C LYS A 11 -19.42 51.65 -11.09
N ILE A 12 -20.14 52.38 -11.95
CA ILE A 12 -21.56 52.13 -12.23
C ILE A 12 -21.64 50.77 -12.94
N GLN A 13 -22.04 49.71 -12.22
CA GLN A 13 -22.44 48.45 -12.82
C GLN A 13 -23.77 48.68 -13.55
N SER A 14 -23.74 48.69 -14.88
CA SER A 14 -24.97 48.64 -15.66
C SER A 14 -25.60 47.25 -15.49
N GLN A 15 -26.76 47.16 -14.85
CA GLN A 15 -27.60 45.97 -14.88
C GLN A 15 -28.26 45.89 -16.26
N ARG A 16 -27.60 45.28 -17.23
CA ARG A 16 -28.24 44.85 -18.47
C ARG A 16 -28.97 43.54 -18.18
N GLY A 17 -30.30 43.57 -18.22
CA GLY A 17 -31.11 42.35 -18.18
C GLY A 17 -30.82 41.48 -19.40
N MET A 18 -30.82 40.16 -19.21
CA MET A 18 -30.70 39.20 -20.31
C MET A 18 -31.90 39.32 -21.24
N THR A 19 -31.63 39.36 -22.54
CA THR A 19 -32.69 39.26 -23.54
C THR A 19 -33.25 37.83 -23.61
N LEU A 20 -34.49 37.68 -24.06
CA LEU A 20 -35.12 36.36 -24.21
C LEU A 20 -34.32 35.43 -25.13
N ILE A 21 -33.67 36.00 -26.16
CA ILE A 21 -32.83 35.26 -27.10
C ILE A 21 -31.56 34.75 -26.40
N GLU A 22 -30.88 35.58 -25.61
CA GLU A 22 -29.70 35.15 -24.84
C GLU A 22 -30.05 34.03 -23.85
N LEU A 23 -31.23 34.09 -23.22
CA LEU A 23 -31.70 33.03 -22.33
C LEU A 23 -31.90 31.71 -23.09
N LEU A 24 -32.57 31.75 -24.24
CA LEU A 24 -32.82 30.55 -25.06
C LEU A 24 -31.52 29.93 -25.59
N VAL A 25 -30.56 30.75 -26.01
CA VAL A 25 -29.23 30.27 -26.46
C VAL A 25 -28.47 29.62 -25.30
N THR A 26 -28.51 30.23 -24.12
CA THR A 26 -27.83 29.69 -22.92
C THR A 26 -28.43 28.34 -22.51
N LEU A 27 -29.76 28.21 -22.52
CA LEU A 27 -30.45 26.95 -22.23
C LEU A 27 -30.13 25.85 -23.26
N ALA A 28 -30.04 26.19 -24.54
CA ALA A 28 -29.66 25.24 -25.59
C ALA A 28 -28.24 24.69 -25.39
N ILE A 29 -27.29 25.54 -25.01
CA ILE A 29 -25.89 25.15 -24.72
C ILE A 29 -25.84 24.24 -23.47
N ILE A 30 -26.56 24.59 -22.41
CA ILE A 30 -26.63 23.76 -21.19
C ILE A 30 -27.26 22.39 -21.49
N GLY A 31 -28.32 22.35 -22.30
CA GLY A 31 -28.97 21.09 -22.70
C GLY A 31 -28.03 20.17 -23.49
N LEU A 32 -27.26 20.73 -24.43
CA LEU A 32 -26.24 19.99 -25.19
C LEU A 32 -25.11 19.48 -24.29
N ALA A 33 -24.63 20.30 -23.35
CA ALA A 33 -23.60 19.90 -22.39
C ALA A 33 -24.10 18.81 -21.43
N ALA A 34 -25.35 18.91 -20.96
CA ALA A 34 -25.95 17.95 -20.05
C ALA A 34 -26.24 16.59 -20.71
N GLY A 35 -26.53 16.55 -22.01
CA GLY A 35 -26.79 15.31 -22.75
C GLY A 35 -25.58 14.37 -22.89
N LEU A 36 -24.35 14.88 -22.72
CA LEU A 36 -23.11 14.10 -22.84
C LEU A 36 -22.59 13.53 -21.51
N LEU A 37 -23.13 13.98 -20.37
CA LEU A 37 -22.70 13.55 -19.04
C LEU A 37 -23.23 12.17 -18.57
N PRO A 38 -24.44 11.69 -18.93
CA PRO A 38 -24.95 10.42 -18.40
C PRO A 38 -24.19 9.19 -18.92
N SER A 39 -23.50 9.30 -20.07
CA SER A 39 -22.74 8.19 -20.65
C SER A 39 -21.46 7.84 -19.88
N PHE A 40 -20.92 8.77 -19.08
CA PHE A 40 -19.75 8.50 -18.22
C PHE A 40 -20.15 7.97 -16.84
N ALA A 41 -21.34 8.32 -16.34
CA ALA A 41 -21.81 7.85 -15.03
C ALA A 41 -22.28 6.38 -15.03
N ALA A 42 -22.76 5.87 -16.17
CA ALA A 42 -23.32 4.53 -16.28
C ALA A 42 -22.27 3.40 -16.39
N ILE A 43 -21.01 3.72 -16.68
CA ILE A 43 -19.93 2.72 -16.84
C ILE A 43 -19.41 2.22 -15.48
N SER A 44 -19.67 2.94 -14.37
CA SER A 44 -19.18 2.57 -13.04
C SER A 44 -20.07 1.60 -12.26
N THR A 45 -21.13 1.05 -12.86
CA THR A 45 -22.02 0.13 -12.14
C THR A 45 -22.04 -1.26 -12.76
N LYS A 46 -21.48 -2.21 -11.98
CA LYS A 46 -21.67 -3.66 -12.06
C LYS A 46 -20.83 -4.41 -13.10
N ILE A 47 -19.51 -4.44 -12.86
CA ILE A 47 -18.73 -5.64 -13.19
C ILE A 47 -18.90 -6.61 -12.00
N PRO A 48 -19.53 -7.78 -12.16
CA PRO A 48 -19.59 -8.78 -11.10
C PRO A 48 -18.16 -9.24 -10.73
N LYS A 49 -17.92 -9.48 -9.43
CA LYS A 49 -16.63 -9.84 -8.80
C LYS A 49 -16.04 -11.17 -9.32
N ALA A 50 -15.66 -11.23 -10.59
CA ALA A 50 -14.73 -12.22 -11.13
C ALA A 50 -13.26 -11.76 -10.99
N GLY A 51 -13.04 -10.60 -10.36
CA GLY A 51 -11.74 -9.93 -10.24
C GLY A 51 -10.95 -10.21 -8.96
N SER A 52 -11.58 -10.63 -7.85
CA SER A 52 -10.88 -10.74 -6.55
C SER A 52 -9.88 -11.89 -6.52
N ALA A 53 -10.24 -13.09 -6.97
CA ALA A 53 -9.28 -14.21 -7.00
C ALA A 53 -8.09 -13.95 -7.94
N ARG A 54 -8.30 -13.22 -9.04
CA ARG A 54 -7.21 -12.77 -9.92
C ARG A 54 -6.40 -11.63 -9.30
N SER A 55 -7.00 -10.77 -8.46
CA SER A 55 -6.30 -9.70 -7.76
C SER A 55 -5.46 -10.25 -6.63
N HIS A 56 -5.98 -11.16 -5.80
CA HIS A 56 -5.25 -11.80 -4.71
C HIS A 56 -4.02 -12.60 -5.18
N VAL A 57 -4.07 -13.23 -6.36
CA VAL A 57 -2.88 -13.84 -6.99
C VAL A 57 -1.81 -12.78 -7.29
N GLN A 58 -2.21 -11.61 -7.78
CA GLN A 58 -1.28 -10.52 -8.10
C GLN A 58 -0.74 -9.83 -6.84
N GLU A 59 -1.60 -9.64 -5.84
CA GLU A 59 -1.26 -9.10 -4.52
C GLU A 59 -0.27 -10.04 -3.82
N PHE A 60 -0.54 -11.34 -3.78
CA PHE A 60 0.38 -12.34 -3.22
C PHE A 60 1.71 -12.31 -3.94
N ARG A 61 1.69 -12.23 -5.29
CA ARG A 61 2.92 -12.15 -6.08
C ARG A 61 3.71 -10.88 -5.76
N HIS A 62 3.05 -9.75 -5.49
CA HIS A 62 3.72 -8.53 -5.08
C HIS A 62 4.44 -8.71 -3.73
N VAL A 63 3.72 -9.22 -2.72
CA VAL A 63 4.26 -9.51 -1.39
C VAL A 63 5.42 -10.50 -1.48
N HIS A 64 5.23 -11.61 -2.20
CA HIS A 64 6.26 -12.62 -2.43
C HIS A 64 7.53 -12.01 -3.03
N LEU A 65 7.43 -11.31 -4.17
CA LEU A 65 8.60 -10.74 -4.82
C LEU A 65 9.29 -9.69 -3.96
N PHE A 66 8.53 -8.94 -3.17
CA PHE A 66 9.08 -7.97 -2.23
C PHE A 66 9.90 -8.66 -1.13
N ILE A 67 9.28 -9.60 -0.40
CA ILE A 67 9.94 -10.32 0.70
C ILE A 67 11.10 -11.15 0.18
N GLU A 68 10.91 -11.84 -0.95
CA GLU A 68 11.98 -12.57 -1.64
C GLU A 68 13.15 -11.64 -1.89
N LYS A 69 12.95 -10.49 -2.56
CA LYS A 69 14.05 -9.56 -2.83
C LYS A 69 14.79 -9.14 -1.55
N THR A 70 14.07 -8.86 -0.46
CA THR A 70 14.67 -8.44 0.81
C THR A 70 15.47 -9.57 1.46
N ILE A 71 14.90 -10.77 1.58
CA ILE A 71 15.63 -11.95 2.09
C ILE A 71 16.82 -12.27 1.19
N ARG A 72 16.65 -12.08 -0.12
CA ARG A 72 17.69 -12.35 -1.11
C ARG A 72 18.87 -11.39 -0.98
N SER A 73 18.59 -10.12 -0.74
CA SER A 73 19.62 -9.10 -0.67
C SER A 73 20.28 -9.03 0.70
N ALA A 74 19.59 -9.45 1.76
CA ALA A 74 20.05 -9.36 3.15
C ALA A 74 21.37 -10.08 3.37
N ASP A 75 22.28 -9.41 4.08
CA ASP A 75 23.51 -10.03 4.57
C ASP A 75 23.25 -10.82 5.87
N THR A 76 22.21 -10.45 6.63
CA THR A 76 21.78 -11.16 7.84
C THR A 76 20.26 -11.30 7.91
N VAL A 77 19.79 -12.49 8.28
CA VAL A 77 18.41 -12.76 8.69
C VAL A 77 18.46 -13.31 10.12
N VAL A 78 17.71 -12.73 11.04
CA VAL A 78 17.68 -13.15 12.43
C VAL A 78 16.32 -13.79 12.73
N ILE A 79 16.37 -14.98 13.32
CA ILE A 79 15.20 -15.71 13.81
C ILE A 79 15.17 -15.57 15.33
N ASP A 80 14.10 -15.00 15.88
CA ASP A 80 13.88 -14.83 17.31
C ASP A 80 12.49 -15.40 17.65
N GLY A 81 12.45 -16.66 18.10
CA GLY A 81 11.19 -17.40 18.21
C GLY A 81 10.49 -17.56 16.85
N ASP A 82 9.26 -17.04 16.75
CA ASP A 82 8.47 -17.06 15.52
C ASP A 82 8.75 -15.84 14.61
N ASP A 83 9.50 -14.86 15.09
CA ASP A 83 9.79 -13.63 14.35
C ASP A 83 11.01 -13.80 13.43
N VAL A 84 10.84 -13.37 12.18
CA VAL A 84 11.91 -13.35 11.17
C VAL A 84 12.25 -11.90 10.83
N TYR A 85 13.40 -11.44 11.33
CA TYR A 85 13.95 -10.13 11.08
C TYR A 85 14.90 -10.18 9.88
N VAL A 86 14.62 -9.39 8.86
CA VAL A 86 15.43 -9.35 7.63
C VAL A 86 16.18 -8.03 7.57
N GLN A 87 17.51 -8.06 7.47
CA GLN A 87 18.32 -6.83 7.44
C GLN A 87 17.97 -5.96 6.22
N ASP A 88 17.76 -4.67 6.45
CA ASP A 88 17.57 -3.69 5.39
C ASP A 88 18.91 -3.35 4.72
N MET A 89 19.03 -3.63 3.43
CA MET A 89 20.26 -3.38 2.69
C MET A 89 20.47 -1.91 2.31
N GLU A 90 19.42 -1.10 2.27
CA GLU A 90 19.57 0.35 2.08
C GLU A 90 20.11 1.00 3.36
N THR A 91 19.76 0.42 4.51
CA THR A 91 20.16 0.93 5.83
C THR A 91 20.50 -0.21 6.80
N PRO A 92 21.73 -0.76 6.74
CA PRO A 92 22.12 -1.99 7.47
C PRO A 92 22.01 -1.97 9.00
N LEU A 93 21.68 -0.83 9.59
CA LEU A 93 21.38 -0.67 11.01
C LEU A 93 19.95 -1.08 11.38
N TYR A 94 19.10 -1.36 10.39
CA TYR A 94 17.70 -1.70 10.60
C TYR A 94 17.36 -3.08 10.05
N TYR A 95 16.29 -3.63 10.62
CA TYR A 95 15.68 -4.89 10.24
C TYR A 95 14.20 -4.66 9.96
N ASP A 96 13.70 -5.33 8.94
CA ASP A 96 12.28 -5.40 8.62
C ASP A 96 11.68 -6.64 9.28
N LEU A 97 10.54 -6.45 9.97
CA LEU A 97 9.67 -7.50 10.49
C LEU A 97 8.29 -7.39 9.82
N TYR A 98 7.70 -8.51 9.43
CA TYR A 98 6.39 -8.53 8.78
C TYR A 98 5.32 -8.98 9.78
N THR A 99 4.37 -8.10 10.09
CA THR A 99 3.37 -8.33 11.13
C THR A 99 1.95 -8.20 10.58
N LEU A 100 1.11 -9.20 10.85
CA LEU A 100 -0.31 -9.15 10.51
C LEU A 100 -1.10 -8.60 11.70
N ARG A 101 -1.86 -7.52 11.48
CA ARG A 101 -2.87 -7.07 12.44
C ARG A 101 -4.20 -7.75 12.16
N GLN A 102 -4.57 -8.66 13.06
CA GLN A 102 -5.78 -9.47 12.95
C GLN A 102 -7.05 -8.61 12.98
N GLU A 103 -7.06 -7.48 13.71
CA GLU A 103 -8.24 -6.62 13.83
C GLU A 103 -8.54 -5.85 12.55
N THR A 104 -7.50 -5.53 11.77
CA THR A 104 -7.62 -4.70 10.56
C THR A 104 -7.41 -5.48 9.27
N HIS A 105 -6.95 -6.73 9.35
CA HIS A 105 -6.53 -7.53 8.19
C HIS A 105 -5.47 -6.83 7.33
N ILE A 106 -4.54 -6.13 7.97
CA ILE A 106 -3.47 -5.39 7.29
C ILE A 106 -2.14 -6.04 7.63
N LEU A 107 -1.40 -6.41 6.59
CA LEU A 107 -0.02 -6.85 6.70
C LEU A 107 0.88 -5.61 6.68
N TYR A 108 1.68 -5.46 7.72
CA TYR A 108 2.65 -4.38 7.87
C TYR A 108 4.07 -4.89 7.72
N ARG A 109 4.94 -4.00 7.24
CA ARG A 109 6.38 -4.07 7.39
C ARG A 109 6.78 -3.05 8.45
N ASP A 110 7.34 -3.53 9.54
CA ASP A 110 7.81 -2.75 10.68
C ASP A 110 9.33 -2.71 10.71
N LYS A 111 9.90 -1.51 10.81
CA LYS A 111 11.35 -1.31 10.96
C LYS A 111 11.76 -1.36 12.42
N TYR A 112 12.82 -2.11 12.68
CA TYR A 112 13.46 -2.27 13.96
C TYR A 112 14.92 -1.86 13.87
N TYR A 113 15.49 -1.36 14.95
CA TYR A 113 16.94 -1.22 15.09
C TYR A 113 17.60 -2.60 15.20
N ASN A 114 18.92 -2.66 15.03
CA ASN A 114 19.73 -3.87 15.20
C ASN A 114 19.70 -4.49 16.61
N ASN A 115 19.14 -3.78 17.60
CA ASN A 115 18.86 -4.30 18.94
C ASN A 115 17.40 -4.78 19.09
N PHE A 116 16.66 -4.89 17.99
CA PHE A 116 15.26 -5.32 17.92
C PHE A 116 14.29 -4.45 18.72
N VAL A 117 14.61 -3.16 18.86
CA VAL A 117 13.67 -2.15 19.36
C VAL A 117 12.93 -1.55 18.15
N PRO A 118 11.57 -1.44 18.20
CA PRO A 118 10.82 -0.80 17.12
C PRO A 118 11.31 0.63 16.88
N LEU A 119 11.37 1.03 15.61
CA LEU A 119 11.57 2.44 15.27
C LEU A 119 10.28 3.22 15.57
N ASP A 120 10.36 4.43 16.13
CA ASP A 120 9.16 5.19 16.51
C ASP A 120 8.41 5.74 15.29
N ASN A 121 8.99 6.74 14.62
CA ASN A 121 8.33 7.46 13.51
C ASN A 121 8.77 6.88 12.16
N GLY A 122 7.79 6.61 11.28
CA GLY A 122 8.06 6.11 9.92
C GLY A 122 8.49 4.64 9.87
N SER A 123 8.36 3.90 10.97
CA SER A 123 8.76 2.49 11.06
C SER A 123 7.81 1.54 10.38
N ARG A 124 6.52 1.88 10.33
CA ARG A 124 5.47 1.01 9.84
C ARG A 124 5.02 1.42 8.44
N SER A 125 5.15 0.50 7.50
CA SER A 125 4.61 0.61 6.14
C SER A 125 3.55 -0.47 5.93
N GLN A 126 2.39 -0.12 5.38
CA GLN A 126 1.43 -1.14 4.94
C GLN A 126 1.98 -1.85 3.70
N LEU A 127 1.97 -3.19 3.72
CA LEU A 127 2.43 -4.03 2.63
C LEU A 127 1.25 -4.60 1.83
N ASP A 128 0.22 -5.07 2.52
CA ASP A 128 -0.99 -5.58 1.87
C ASP A 128 -2.23 -5.43 2.78
N ALA A 129 -3.42 -5.55 2.20
CA ALA A 129 -4.71 -5.49 2.89
C ALA A 129 -5.52 -6.77 2.67
N GLU A 130 -6.60 -6.91 3.44
CA GLU A 130 -7.50 -8.06 3.37
C GLU A 130 -6.80 -9.40 3.66
N VAL A 131 -5.68 -9.39 4.38
CA VAL A 131 -4.95 -10.61 4.77
C VAL A 131 -5.54 -11.15 6.08
N VAL A 132 -5.93 -12.43 6.09
CA VAL A 132 -6.49 -13.11 7.27
C VAL A 132 -5.52 -14.09 7.92
N ASP A 133 -4.57 -14.60 7.15
CA ASP A 133 -3.49 -15.46 7.64
C ASP A 133 -2.19 -15.09 6.92
N PHE A 134 -1.10 -15.01 7.67
CA PHE A 134 0.23 -14.69 7.17
C PHE A 134 1.26 -15.44 7.99
N GLU A 135 2.18 -16.09 7.31
CA GLU A 135 3.30 -16.79 7.94
C GLU A 135 4.55 -16.60 7.08
N LEU A 136 5.64 -16.18 7.72
CA LEU A 136 6.99 -16.22 7.18
C LEU A 136 7.85 -17.02 8.15
N ALA A 137 8.14 -18.27 7.82
CA ALA A 137 8.83 -19.18 8.72
C ALA A 137 10.09 -19.76 8.07
N PRO A 138 11.21 -19.88 8.81
CA PRO A 138 12.37 -20.62 8.35
C PRO A 138 12.06 -22.12 8.30
N GLU A 139 12.65 -22.83 7.34
CA GLU A 139 12.62 -24.28 7.34
C GLU A 139 13.84 -24.83 8.08
N TRP A 140 13.59 -25.84 8.92
CA TRP A 140 14.57 -26.39 9.83
C TRP A 140 15.14 -27.71 9.32
N GLN A 141 16.45 -27.87 9.48
CA GLN A 141 17.14 -29.15 9.34
C GLN A 141 17.78 -29.48 10.70
N GLY A 142 17.07 -30.29 11.48
CA GLY A 142 17.40 -30.47 12.91
C GLY A 142 17.20 -29.16 13.66
N ASP A 143 18.20 -28.74 14.43
CA ASP A 143 18.16 -27.52 15.25
C ASP A 143 18.69 -26.27 14.50
N THR A 144 18.94 -26.36 13.20
CA THR A 144 19.49 -25.26 12.39
C THR A 144 18.60 -24.92 11.21
N PRO A 145 18.40 -23.63 10.88
CA PRO A 145 17.68 -23.22 9.70
C PRO A 145 18.48 -23.59 8.44
N ASN A 146 17.82 -24.15 7.43
CA ASN A 146 18.48 -24.64 6.21
C ASN A 146 18.66 -23.55 5.13
N GLY A 147 18.27 -22.31 5.43
CA GLY A 147 18.33 -21.16 4.50
C GLY A 147 17.12 -21.02 3.57
N ARG A 148 16.11 -21.89 3.70
CA ARG A 148 14.81 -21.76 3.04
C ARG A 148 13.79 -21.15 4.00
N PHE A 149 12.91 -20.34 3.44
CA PHE A 149 11.81 -19.72 4.16
C PHE A 149 10.51 -20.03 3.44
N ARG A 150 9.51 -20.46 4.19
CA ARG A 150 8.15 -20.63 3.70
C ARG A 150 7.39 -19.33 3.90
N LEU A 151 6.79 -18.83 2.83
CA LEU A 151 5.86 -17.71 2.86
C LEU A 151 4.46 -18.25 2.56
N LYS A 152 3.53 -18.06 3.49
CA LYS A 152 2.13 -18.45 3.36
C LYS A 152 1.22 -17.26 3.62
N MET A 153 0.16 -17.14 2.83
CA MET A 153 -0.81 -16.05 2.98
C MET A 153 -2.22 -16.48 2.57
N GLN A 154 -3.23 -15.99 3.27
CA GLN A 154 -4.63 -16.15 2.93
C GLN A 154 -5.34 -14.80 2.96
N TYR A 155 -6.24 -14.58 1.99
CA TYR A 155 -7.03 -13.36 1.89
C TYR A 155 -8.48 -13.55 2.35
N ALA A 156 -9.08 -12.48 2.84
CA ALA A 156 -10.45 -12.44 3.29
C ALA A 156 -11.42 -12.77 2.14
N GLY A 157 -12.32 -13.72 2.39
CA GLY A 157 -13.28 -14.15 1.37
C GLY A 157 -12.68 -14.97 0.22
N ASP A 158 -11.39 -15.33 0.29
CA ASP A 158 -10.75 -16.28 -0.60
C ASP A 158 -10.51 -17.61 0.12
N PRO A 159 -11.06 -18.74 -0.39
CA PRO A 159 -10.79 -20.05 0.21
C PRO A 159 -9.36 -20.55 -0.07
N ASN A 160 -8.63 -19.94 -1.01
CA ASN A 160 -7.30 -20.40 -1.39
C ASN A 160 -6.24 -19.89 -0.41
N VAL A 161 -5.29 -20.77 -0.10
CA VAL A 161 -4.06 -20.44 0.60
C VAL A 161 -2.95 -20.33 -0.45
N TYR A 162 -2.25 -19.21 -0.44
CA TYR A 162 -1.10 -18.96 -1.29
C TYR A 162 0.18 -19.30 -0.54
N GLU A 163 1.04 -20.11 -1.13
CA GLU A 163 2.26 -20.58 -0.49
C GLU A 163 3.41 -20.64 -1.50
N THR A 164 4.61 -20.27 -1.06
CA THR A 164 5.84 -20.33 -1.86
C THR A 164 7.06 -20.47 -0.96
N GLU A 165 8.15 -20.95 -1.54
CA GLU A 165 9.46 -21.03 -0.89
C GLU A 165 10.36 -19.88 -1.35
N ILE A 166 11.11 -19.33 -0.42
CA ILE A 166 12.10 -18.28 -0.64
C ILE A 166 13.46 -18.83 -0.21
N TYR A 167 14.46 -18.62 -1.07
CA TYR A 167 15.83 -19.10 -0.84
C TYR A 167 16.75 -17.92 -0.53
N ALA A 168 17.40 -17.93 0.64
CA ALA A 168 18.45 -16.97 0.95
C ALA A 168 19.68 -17.22 0.03
N PRO A 169 20.29 -16.22 -0.64
CA PRO A 169 21.14 -16.47 -1.81
C PRO A 169 22.61 -16.13 -1.57
N LYS A 170 22.97 -15.61 -0.40
CA LYS A 170 24.33 -15.17 -0.16
C LYS A 170 25.12 -16.24 0.56
N HIS A 171 24.76 -16.62 1.78
CA HIS A 171 25.45 -17.69 2.52
C HIS A 171 24.48 -18.32 3.51
N ALA A 172 24.42 -19.65 3.69
CA ALA A 172 23.61 -20.27 4.76
C ALA A 172 23.98 -19.73 6.16
N GLN A 173 25.18 -19.16 6.29
CA GLN A 173 25.70 -18.48 7.49
C GLN A 173 25.09 -17.09 7.74
N SER A 174 24.27 -16.54 6.82
CA SER A 174 23.56 -15.27 7.03
C SER A 174 22.34 -15.41 7.93
N VAL A 175 21.89 -16.65 8.21
CA VAL A 175 20.76 -16.88 9.10
C VAL A 175 21.29 -17.12 10.52
N THR A 176 20.95 -16.21 11.43
CA THR A 176 21.31 -16.29 12.85
C THR A 176 20.08 -16.62 13.67
N VAL A 177 20.17 -17.65 14.51
CA VAL A 177 19.13 -17.96 15.49
C VAL A 177 19.50 -17.28 16.80
N ARG A 178 18.59 -16.47 17.33
CA ARG A 178 18.70 -15.91 18.67
C ARG A 178 17.93 -16.81 19.62
N THR A 179 18.64 -17.43 20.54
CA THR A 179 18.04 -18.16 21.66
C THR A 179 17.65 -17.15 22.74
N PRO A 180 16.46 -17.31 23.38
CA PRO A 180 16.03 -16.46 24.49
C PRO A 180 16.99 -16.49 25.69
#